data_AF-A0AB35MJP0-F1
#
_entry.id   AF-A0AB35MJP0-F1
#
_cell.length_a   1.000
_cell.length_b   1.000
_cell.length_c   1.000
_cell.angle_alpha   90.00
_cell.angle_beta   90.00
_cell.angle_gamma   90.00
#
_symmetry.space_group_name_H-M   'P 1'
#
loop_
_entity.id
_entity.type
_entity.pdbx_description
1 polymer ?
#
loop_
_entity_poly.entity_id
_entity_poly.type
_entity_poly.pdbx_seq_one_letter_code
_entity_poly.pdbx_strand_id
1 'polypeptide(L)'
;MKFGELIGARLAEGMRANALADRDALKLHRYQSENVDIILESDSVPNRQFLLAILATVACDGTMSAAALQAAAGADRRSHAKVVGDTLAAFRRDNGLTLKTSKDPGVSNQWRELEINEEWAGRRKAPASKLHPGRTWASAFLSIVRFLESHSSAEAKSASSGALLAYSCTQVVVQALGNQLDYPRFRVSVPIAMDLVDDFLDAAPNRPDAMEAVVTAAARTLAIRLGNPLKVVRGDTNAPDPIDVLLVDDADMPDSGIEVTDAELTTAKLRDEVIPAMFHHGISRALVVCPGIKASDVADVESLLRSSYLNFEQRIDIVDIDTIGTWLVLPGLPAEAATEFMWDIGSELDALSIDGNRRAWHKTLTDHVRSTLPTSLTS
;
A
#
# COMPACT_ATOMS: atom_id res chain seq x y z
N MET A 1 1.76 -2.42 -32.14
CA MET A 1 1.36 -3.70 -31.51
C MET A 1 1.18 -3.42 -30.03
N LYS A 2 -0.03 -3.56 -29.50
CA LYS A 2 -0.30 -3.23 -28.08
C LYS A 2 0.33 -4.31 -27.20
N PHE A 3 0.93 -3.95 -26.07
CA PHE A 3 1.66 -4.87 -25.18
C PHE A 3 0.84 -6.12 -24.78
N GLY A 4 -0.50 -5.97 -24.67
CA GLY A 4 -1.43 -7.08 -24.45
C GLY A 4 -1.53 -8.10 -25.59
N GLU A 5 -1.28 -7.70 -26.85
CA GLU A 5 -1.25 -8.62 -28.01
C GLU A 5 0.02 -9.49 -27.99
N LEU A 6 1.14 -8.97 -27.47
CA LEU A 6 2.41 -9.69 -27.36
C LEU A 6 2.36 -10.75 -26.25
N ILE A 7 1.72 -10.43 -25.12
CA ILE A 7 1.47 -11.37 -24.01
C ILE A 7 0.43 -12.42 -24.43
N GLY A 8 -0.65 -12.00 -25.10
CA GLY A 8 -1.66 -12.91 -25.65
C GLY A 8 -1.07 -13.89 -26.67
N ALA A 9 -0.15 -13.43 -27.53
CA ALA A 9 0.55 -14.28 -28.49
C ALA A 9 1.50 -15.28 -27.81
N ARG A 10 2.29 -14.86 -26.81
CA ARG A 10 3.20 -15.76 -26.08
C ARG A 10 2.48 -16.75 -25.16
N LEU A 11 1.37 -16.35 -24.54
CA LEU A 11 0.48 -17.28 -23.82
C LEU A 11 -0.16 -18.27 -24.78
N ALA A 12 -0.62 -17.82 -25.95
CA ALA A 12 -1.16 -18.71 -26.98
C ALA A 12 -0.10 -19.66 -27.57
N GLU A 13 1.15 -19.24 -27.67
CA GLU A 13 2.27 -20.04 -28.18
C GLU A 13 2.76 -21.06 -27.14
N GLY A 14 2.84 -20.68 -25.86
CA GLY A 14 3.09 -21.60 -24.74
C GLY A 14 1.95 -22.59 -24.51
N MET A 15 0.70 -22.19 -24.74
CA MET A 15 -0.47 -23.09 -24.68
C MET A 15 -0.61 -23.98 -25.91
N ARG A 16 -0.17 -23.53 -27.11
CA ARG A 16 -0.19 -24.34 -28.34
C ARG A 16 0.93 -25.38 -28.39
N ALA A 17 2.08 -25.12 -27.76
CA ALA A 17 3.15 -26.10 -27.64
C ALA A 17 2.76 -27.36 -26.84
N ASN A 18 1.66 -27.32 -26.07
CA ASN A 18 1.15 -28.42 -25.24
C ASN A 18 -0.17 -29.05 -25.74
N ALA A 19 -0.59 -28.77 -26.97
CA ALA A 19 -1.92 -29.18 -27.48
C ALA A 19 -2.12 -30.69 -27.79
N LEU A 20 -1.33 -31.59 -27.20
CA LEU A 20 -1.57 -33.04 -27.29
C LEU A 20 -1.35 -33.81 -25.98
N ALA A 21 -1.18 -33.11 -24.85
CA ALA A 21 -1.17 -33.72 -23.52
C ALA A 21 -2.33 -33.19 -22.67
N ASP A 22 -3.37 -34.01 -22.63
CA ASP A 22 -4.28 -34.24 -21.51
C ASP A 22 -5.20 -33.09 -21.02
N ARG A 23 -6.50 -33.29 -21.27
CA ARG A 23 -7.59 -32.42 -20.81
C ARG A 23 -7.65 -32.35 -19.28
N ASP A 24 -7.14 -33.37 -18.59
CA ASP A 24 -7.05 -33.40 -17.14
C ASP A 24 -5.80 -32.69 -16.60
N ALA A 25 -4.69 -32.64 -17.35
CA ALA A 25 -3.56 -31.77 -17.03
C ALA A 25 -3.92 -30.28 -17.13
N LEU A 26 -4.74 -29.91 -18.12
CA LEU A 26 -5.29 -28.55 -18.26
C LEU A 26 -6.24 -28.15 -17.12
N LYS A 27 -7.08 -29.06 -16.64
CA LYS A 27 -7.95 -28.83 -15.47
C LYS A 27 -7.14 -28.72 -14.19
N LEU A 28 -6.15 -29.60 -14.00
CA LEU A 28 -5.27 -29.61 -12.84
C LEU A 28 -4.44 -28.32 -12.77
N HIS A 29 -3.90 -27.87 -13.90
CA HIS A 29 -3.18 -26.60 -13.99
C HIS A 29 -4.09 -25.39 -13.71
N ARG A 30 -5.33 -25.39 -14.21
CA ARG A 30 -6.32 -24.35 -13.91
C ARG A 30 -6.69 -24.31 -12.42
N TYR A 31 -6.87 -25.47 -11.81
CA TYR A 31 -7.17 -25.59 -10.38
C TYR A 31 -6.02 -25.09 -9.51
N GLN A 32 -4.76 -25.34 -9.91
CA GLN A 32 -3.60 -24.82 -9.18
C GLN A 32 -3.39 -23.31 -9.41
N SER A 33 -3.76 -22.78 -10.58
CA SER A 33 -3.84 -21.33 -10.80
C SER A 33 -4.86 -20.66 -9.86
N GLU A 34 -6.04 -21.25 -9.66
CA GLU A 34 -7.02 -20.74 -8.68
C GLU A 34 -6.48 -20.77 -7.24
N ASN A 35 -5.71 -21.80 -6.87
CA ASN A 35 -5.04 -21.85 -5.56
C ASN A 35 -3.96 -20.77 -5.41
N VAL A 36 -3.23 -20.44 -6.50
CA VAL A 36 -2.28 -19.33 -6.51
C VAL A 36 -3.02 -18.01 -6.26
N ASP A 37 -4.13 -17.76 -6.96
CA ASP A 37 -4.92 -16.54 -6.79
C ASP A 37 -5.39 -16.37 -5.34
N ILE A 38 -5.93 -17.43 -4.72
CA ILE A 38 -6.37 -17.43 -3.31
C ILE A 38 -5.23 -17.02 -2.35
N ILE A 39 -3.98 -17.43 -2.62
CA ILE A 39 -2.83 -17.10 -1.77
C ILE A 39 -2.36 -15.66 -2.05
N LEU A 40 -2.35 -15.24 -3.32
CA LEU A 40 -1.95 -13.89 -3.72
C LEU A 40 -2.93 -12.81 -3.26
N GLU A 41 -4.23 -13.12 -3.27
CA GLU A 41 -5.31 -12.29 -2.75
C GLU A 41 -5.37 -12.26 -1.21
N SER A 42 -4.58 -13.09 -0.52
CA SER A 42 -4.48 -12.99 0.93
C SER A 42 -3.77 -11.70 1.34
N ASP A 43 -4.25 -11.01 2.38
CA ASP A 43 -3.64 -9.78 2.90
C ASP A 43 -2.23 -9.98 3.50
N SER A 44 -1.70 -11.21 3.47
CA SER A 44 -0.40 -11.55 4.05
C SER A 44 0.71 -11.50 3.00
N VAL A 45 1.53 -10.44 3.06
CA VAL A 45 2.79 -10.34 2.31
C VAL A 45 3.69 -11.58 2.50
N PRO A 46 3.84 -12.12 3.73
CA PRO A 46 4.56 -13.38 3.95
C PRO A 46 4.05 -14.58 3.15
N ASN A 47 2.73 -14.76 3.04
CA ASN A 47 2.18 -15.90 2.31
C ASN A 47 2.54 -15.86 0.83
N ARG A 48 2.50 -14.66 0.23
CA ARG A 48 2.94 -14.41 -1.15
C ARG A 48 4.41 -14.73 -1.35
N GLN A 49 5.26 -14.22 -0.46
CA GLN A 49 6.71 -14.48 -0.51
C GLN A 49 7.05 -15.96 -0.33
N PHE A 50 6.32 -16.64 0.55
CA PHE A 50 6.52 -18.05 0.83
C PHE A 50 6.13 -18.94 -0.34
N LEU A 51 5.00 -18.66 -1.00
CA LEU A 51 4.59 -19.33 -2.23
C LEU A 51 5.66 -19.17 -3.32
N LEU A 52 6.10 -17.93 -3.57
CA LEU A 52 7.12 -17.64 -4.58
C LEU A 52 8.45 -18.36 -4.28
N ALA A 53 8.85 -18.46 -3.01
CA ALA A 53 10.08 -19.13 -2.60
C ALA A 53 10.05 -20.63 -2.88
N ILE A 54 8.96 -21.32 -2.54
CA ILE A 54 8.82 -22.76 -2.82
C ILE A 54 8.79 -22.99 -4.32
N LEU A 55 7.98 -22.23 -5.06
CA LEU A 55 7.87 -22.36 -6.50
C LEU A 55 9.19 -22.12 -7.22
N ALA A 56 9.95 -21.09 -6.82
CA ALA A 56 11.26 -20.79 -7.39
C ALA A 56 12.30 -21.88 -7.07
N THR A 57 12.33 -22.36 -5.83
CA THR A 57 13.29 -23.40 -5.41
C THR A 57 13.06 -24.71 -6.14
N VAL A 58 11.81 -25.16 -6.24
CA VAL A 58 11.45 -26.41 -6.93
C VAL A 58 11.57 -26.27 -8.45
N ALA A 59 11.34 -25.08 -9.01
CA ALA A 59 11.58 -24.82 -10.43
C ALA A 59 13.08 -24.91 -10.77
N CYS A 60 13.96 -24.39 -9.90
CA CYS A 60 15.41 -24.44 -10.09
C CYS A 60 16.00 -25.84 -9.84
N ASP A 61 15.45 -26.58 -8.87
CA ASP A 61 15.86 -27.94 -8.55
C ASP A 61 14.63 -28.81 -8.28
N GLY A 62 14.24 -29.59 -9.29
CA GLY A 62 13.10 -30.50 -9.23
C GLY A 62 13.28 -31.69 -8.28
N THR A 63 14.49 -31.90 -7.72
CA THR A 63 14.73 -32.92 -6.69
C THR A 63 14.35 -32.43 -5.29
N MET A 64 14.18 -31.11 -5.12
CA MET A 64 13.78 -30.51 -3.85
C MET A 64 12.34 -30.87 -3.50
N SER A 65 12.11 -31.20 -2.22
CA SER A 65 10.76 -31.43 -1.70
C SER A 65 10.12 -30.10 -1.30
N ALA A 66 9.02 -29.74 -1.97
CA ALA A 66 8.13 -28.66 -1.59
C ALA A 66 7.59 -28.87 -0.15
N ALA A 67 7.25 -30.11 0.22
CA ALA A 67 6.82 -30.45 1.58
C ALA A 67 7.93 -30.27 2.61
N ALA A 68 9.18 -30.63 2.29
CA ALA A 68 10.32 -30.38 3.17
C ALA A 68 10.66 -28.89 3.28
N LEU A 69 10.58 -28.13 2.17
CA LEU A 69 10.75 -26.67 2.17
C LEU A 69 9.67 -25.96 3.00
N GLN A 70 8.47 -26.54 3.01
CA GLN A 70 7.36 -26.13 3.85
C GLN A 70 7.59 -26.45 5.34
N ALA A 71 8.07 -27.65 5.67
CA ALA A 71 8.36 -28.11 7.03
C ALA A 71 9.64 -27.49 7.64
N ALA A 72 10.60 -27.07 6.81
CA ALA A 72 11.82 -26.39 7.25
C ALA A 72 11.60 -24.90 7.62
N ALA A 73 10.42 -24.56 8.13
CA ALA A 73 10.00 -23.21 8.53
C ALA A 73 10.68 -22.65 9.80
N GLY A 74 11.97 -22.97 9.97
CA GLY A 74 12.85 -22.45 11.01
C GLY A 74 14.34 -22.40 10.63
N ALA A 75 14.73 -22.69 9.39
CA ALA A 75 16.13 -22.55 8.93
C ALA A 75 16.38 -21.14 8.34
N ASP A 76 17.53 -20.52 8.61
CA ASP A 76 17.90 -19.14 8.25
C ASP A 76 17.53 -18.73 6.81
N ARG A 77 16.38 -18.05 6.66
CA ARG A 77 15.74 -17.71 5.37
C ARG A 77 16.24 -16.41 4.73
N ARG A 78 17.18 -15.67 5.34
CA ARG A 78 17.80 -14.49 4.71
C ARG A 78 18.50 -14.83 3.39
N SER A 79 19.06 -16.03 3.32
CA SER A 79 19.72 -16.59 2.13
C SER A 79 18.74 -16.94 1.00
N HIS A 80 17.53 -17.39 1.31
CA HIS A 80 16.51 -17.75 0.30
C HIS A 80 15.69 -16.54 -0.17
N ALA A 81 15.43 -15.57 0.71
CA ALA A 81 14.87 -14.27 0.33
C ALA A 81 15.79 -13.54 -0.69
N LYS A 82 17.11 -13.74 -0.57
CA LYS A 82 18.09 -13.28 -1.56
C LYS A 82 17.88 -13.95 -2.92
N VAL A 83 17.73 -15.28 -2.99
CA VAL A 83 17.49 -16.01 -4.25
C VAL A 83 16.16 -15.60 -4.91
N VAL A 84 15.10 -15.43 -4.13
CA VAL A 84 13.80 -14.91 -4.62
C VAL A 84 13.93 -13.46 -5.08
N GLY A 85 14.63 -12.62 -4.34
CA GLY A 85 14.95 -11.24 -4.73
C GLY A 85 15.75 -11.19 -6.04
N ASP A 86 16.76 -12.04 -6.19
CA ASP A 86 17.60 -12.13 -7.39
C ASP A 86 16.81 -12.63 -8.60
N THR A 87 15.90 -13.60 -8.41
CA THR A 87 15.01 -14.13 -9.45
C THR A 87 13.98 -13.07 -9.90
N LEU A 88 13.38 -12.36 -8.96
CA LEU A 88 12.47 -11.25 -9.25
C LEU A 88 13.21 -10.08 -9.93
N ALA A 89 14.46 -9.81 -9.54
CA ALA A 89 15.30 -8.80 -10.18
C ALA A 89 15.71 -9.20 -11.61
N ALA A 90 16.02 -10.48 -11.86
CA ALA A 90 16.29 -11.01 -13.20
C ALA A 90 15.03 -10.93 -14.08
N PHE A 91 13.88 -11.38 -13.59
CA PHE A 91 12.60 -11.28 -14.29
C PHE A 91 12.26 -9.83 -14.64
N ARG A 92 12.46 -8.89 -13.71
CA ARG A 92 12.27 -7.45 -13.97
C ARG A 92 13.18 -6.92 -15.06
N ARG A 93 14.46 -7.30 -15.03
CA ARG A 93 15.45 -6.91 -16.04
C ARG A 93 15.07 -7.44 -17.42
N ASP A 94 14.68 -8.70 -17.49
CA ASP A 94 14.38 -9.39 -18.76
C ASP A 94 13.05 -8.93 -19.37
N ASN A 95 12.16 -8.34 -18.56
CA ASN A 95 10.84 -7.85 -18.99
C ASN A 95 10.69 -6.32 -18.93
N GLY A 96 11.77 -5.57 -18.68
CA GLY A 96 11.76 -4.09 -18.70
C GLY A 96 10.88 -3.44 -17.63
N LEU A 97 10.66 -4.10 -16.49
CA LEU A 97 9.77 -3.61 -15.42
C LEU A 97 10.53 -2.65 -14.49
N THR A 98 10.01 -1.44 -14.28
CA THR A 98 10.66 -0.33 -13.54
C THR A 98 10.26 -0.19 -12.07
N LEU A 99 9.32 -1.01 -11.57
CA LEU A 99 8.90 -0.98 -10.17
C LEU A 99 10.09 -1.27 -9.24
N LYS A 100 10.17 -0.63 -8.06
CA LYS A 100 11.10 -1.04 -6.97
C LYS A 100 10.42 -2.10 -6.10
N THR A 101 11.15 -3.14 -5.69
CA THR A 101 10.68 -4.11 -4.70
C THR A 101 10.88 -3.46 -3.34
N SER A 102 9.84 -3.43 -2.51
CA SER A 102 9.94 -2.96 -1.12
C SER A 102 11.08 -3.69 -0.38
N LYS A 103 11.81 -2.95 0.45
CA LYS A 103 13.05 -3.38 1.12
C LYS A 103 12.83 -4.16 2.42
N ASP A 104 11.61 -4.26 2.94
CA ASP A 104 11.34 -4.93 4.22
C ASP A 104 10.48 -6.19 4.09
N PRO A 105 11.11 -7.37 3.97
CA PRO A 105 10.43 -8.63 4.22
C PRO A 105 10.56 -8.97 5.71
N GLY A 106 9.61 -8.58 6.56
CA GLY A 106 9.67 -9.14 7.91
C GLY A 106 8.82 -8.55 9.02
N VAL A 107 7.51 -8.36 8.86
CA VAL A 107 6.63 -8.24 10.03
C VAL A 107 5.29 -8.96 9.82
N SER A 108 5.30 -10.28 9.73
CA SER A 108 4.13 -11.08 10.14
C SER A 108 4.57 -12.45 10.66
N ASN A 109 4.00 -12.86 11.79
CA ASN A 109 4.45 -13.98 12.63
C ASN A 109 4.22 -15.38 12.04
N GLN A 110 3.79 -15.48 10.76
CA GLN A 110 3.53 -16.75 10.07
C GLN A 110 4.81 -17.49 9.68
N TRP A 111 5.97 -16.80 9.74
CA TRP A 111 7.30 -17.39 9.54
C TRP A 111 7.82 -18.22 10.73
N ARG A 112 7.06 -18.31 11.84
CA ARG A 112 7.40 -19.10 13.04
C ARG A 112 6.64 -20.44 13.13
N GLU A 113 5.77 -20.74 12.17
CA GLU A 113 4.89 -21.91 12.22
C GLU A 113 5.58 -23.11 11.55
N LEU A 114 5.78 -24.19 12.33
CA LEU A 114 6.67 -25.32 12.00
C LEU A 114 6.22 -26.17 10.80
N GLU A 115 4.93 -26.19 10.46
CA GLU A 115 4.38 -26.94 9.33
C GLU A 115 2.91 -26.54 9.04
N ILE A 116 2.54 -26.34 7.77
CA ILE A 116 1.14 -26.17 7.36
C ILE A 116 0.60 -27.56 6.95
N ASN A 117 0.14 -28.38 7.90
CA ASN A 117 -0.50 -29.68 7.59
C ASN A 117 -2.04 -29.61 7.69
N GLU A 118 -2.77 -30.68 7.38
CA GLU A 118 -4.26 -30.66 7.41
C GLU A 118 -4.82 -30.32 8.80
N GLU A 119 -4.16 -30.81 9.85
CA GLU A 119 -4.53 -30.53 11.22
C GLU A 119 -4.30 -29.05 11.55
N TRP A 120 -3.17 -28.48 11.14
CA TRP A 120 -2.84 -27.07 11.28
C TRP A 120 -3.82 -26.17 10.51
N ALA A 121 -4.15 -26.53 9.26
CA ALA A 121 -5.12 -25.81 8.44
C ALA A 121 -6.54 -25.88 9.05
N GLY A 122 -6.89 -27.02 9.64
CA GLY A 122 -8.15 -27.24 10.35
C GLY A 122 -8.28 -26.45 11.66
N ARG A 123 -7.17 -26.11 12.32
CA ARG A 123 -7.12 -25.32 13.58
C ARG A 123 -7.29 -23.80 13.34
N ARG A 124 -7.14 -23.31 12.11
CA ARG A 124 -7.39 -21.90 11.77
C ARG A 124 -8.90 -21.61 11.86
N LYS A 125 -9.27 -20.54 12.58
CA LYS A 125 -10.69 -20.12 12.73
C LYS A 125 -11.35 -20.02 11.34
N ALA A 126 -12.50 -20.68 11.17
CA ALA A 126 -13.37 -20.47 10.01
C ALA A 126 -13.76 -18.97 9.94
N PRO A 127 -13.91 -18.39 8.74
CA PRO A 127 -14.04 -16.94 8.60
C PRO A 127 -15.29 -16.44 9.33
N ALA A 128 -15.11 -15.58 10.34
CA ALA A 128 -16.19 -14.81 10.93
C ALA A 128 -16.57 -13.59 10.04
N SER A 129 -15.67 -13.19 9.13
CA SER A 129 -15.89 -12.16 8.12
C SER A 129 -15.01 -12.44 6.88
N LYS A 130 -15.32 -11.77 5.76
CA LYS A 130 -14.53 -11.80 4.52
C LYS A 130 -13.07 -11.31 4.70
N LEU A 131 -12.73 -10.68 5.82
CA LEU A 131 -11.41 -10.05 6.05
C LEU A 131 -10.33 -10.98 6.63
N HIS A 132 -10.65 -12.21 7.03
CA HIS A 132 -9.63 -13.15 7.52
C HIS A 132 -9.78 -14.55 6.91
N PRO A 133 -9.21 -14.80 5.72
CA PRO A 133 -9.33 -16.05 4.99
C PRO A 133 -8.38 -17.15 5.52
N GLY A 134 -8.16 -17.21 6.83
CA GLY A 134 -7.08 -17.98 7.46
C GLY A 134 -7.01 -19.46 7.09
N ARG A 135 -8.16 -20.09 6.84
CA ARG A 135 -8.26 -21.51 6.44
C ARG A 135 -8.15 -21.70 4.92
N THR A 136 -8.65 -20.76 4.12
CA THR A 136 -8.76 -20.87 2.65
C THR A 136 -7.38 -20.82 1.99
N TRP A 137 -6.54 -19.85 2.36
CA TRP A 137 -5.18 -19.76 1.79
C TRP A 137 -4.30 -20.92 2.23
N ALA A 138 -4.47 -21.40 3.47
CA ALA A 138 -3.71 -22.54 4.00
C ALA A 138 -4.02 -23.84 3.22
N SER A 139 -5.30 -24.07 2.92
CA SER A 139 -5.74 -25.21 2.10
C SER A 139 -5.27 -25.08 0.65
N ALA A 140 -5.31 -23.87 0.07
CA ALA A 140 -4.77 -23.62 -1.26
C ALA A 140 -3.26 -23.91 -1.33
N PHE A 141 -2.50 -23.50 -0.30
CA PHE A 141 -1.07 -23.74 -0.20
C PHE A 141 -0.74 -25.24 -0.14
N LEU A 142 -1.47 -25.98 0.71
CA LEU A 142 -1.36 -27.43 0.81
C LEU A 142 -1.66 -28.15 -0.51
N SER A 143 -2.66 -27.68 -1.24
CA SER A 143 -3.03 -28.20 -2.56
C SER A 143 -1.88 -28.07 -3.56
N ILE A 144 -1.22 -26.90 -3.59
CA ILE A 144 -0.07 -26.65 -4.47
C ILE A 144 1.10 -27.56 -4.10
N VAL A 145 1.42 -27.68 -2.81
CA VAL A 145 2.52 -28.56 -2.36
C VAL A 145 2.24 -30.02 -2.74
N ARG A 146 1.03 -30.53 -2.47
CA ARG A 146 0.62 -31.89 -2.85
C ARG A 146 0.71 -32.14 -4.34
N PHE A 147 0.31 -31.15 -5.14
CA PHE A 147 0.44 -31.22 -6.59
C PHE A 147 1.90 -31.30 -7.05
N LEU A 148 2.81 -30.54 -6.45
CA LEU A 148 4.23 -30.63 -6.79
C LEU A 148 4.82 -31.98 -6.35
N GLU A 149 4.43 -32.50 -5.20
CA GLU A 149 4.89 -33.81 -4.70
C GLU A 149 4.26 -35.02 -5.42
N SER A 150 3.16 -34.84 -6.15
CA SER A 150 2.55 -35.93 -6.93
C SER A 150 3.31 -36.25 -8.22
N HIS A 151 4.27 -35.41 -8.61
CA HIS A 151 5.11 -35.66 -9.79
C HIS A 151 6.21 -36.66 -9.47
N SER A 152 6.28 -37.74 -10.26
CA SER A 152 7.25 -38.82 -10.07
C SER A 152 8.65 -38.52 -10.63
N SER A 153 8.79 -37.54 -11.53
CA SER A 153 10.08 -37.09 -12.05
C SER A 153 10.41 -35.67 -11.62
N ALA A 154 11.70 -35.45 -11.34
CA ALA A 154 12.23 -34.12 -11.00
C ALA A 154 12.01 -33.13 -12.15
N GLU A 155 12.12 -33.56 -13.40
CA GLU A 155 11.90 -32.71 -14.58
C GLU A 155 10.46 -32.22 -14.67
N ALA A 156 9.47 -33.11 -14.45
CA ALA A 156 8.07 -32.73 -14.50
C ALA A 156 7.68 -31.84 -13.30
N LYS A 157 8.25 -32.10 -12.12
CA LYS A 157 8.09 -31.27 -10.93
C LYS A 157 8.65 -29.85 -11.14
N SER A 158 9.87 -29.75 -11.68
CA SER A 158 10.51 -28.48 -12.03
C SER A 158 9.70 -27.70 -13.07
N ALA A 159 9.23 -28.36 -14.14
CA ALA A 159 8.42 -27.74 -15.18
C ALA A 159 7.07 -27.21 -14.64
N SER A 160 6.34 -28.01 -13.86
CA SER A 160 5.08 -27.62 -13.24
C SER A 160 5.26 -26.47 -12.23
N SER A 161 6.34 -26.51 -11.44
CA SER A 161 6.69 -25.42 -10.52
C SER A 161 7.04 -24.13 -11.27
N GLY A 162 7.78 -24.23 -12.37
CA GLY A 162 8.10 -23.10 -13.24
C GLY A 162 6.86 -22.46 -13.87
N ALA A 163 5.88 -23.26 -14.29
CA ALA A 163 4.62 -22.76 -14.83
C ALA A 163 3.78 -22.02 -13.78
N LEU A 164 3.69 -22.56 -12.56
CA LEU A 164 3.02 -21.88 -11.44
C LEU A 164 3.76 -20.62 -11.00
N LEU A 165 5.10 -20.61 -11.04
CA LEU A 165 5.90 -19.42 -10.76
C LEU A 165 5.63 -18.32 -11.80
N ALA A 166 5.65 -18.67 -13.08
CA ALA A 166 5.34 -17.74 -14.17
C ALA A 166 3.92 -17.15 -14.06
N TYR A 167 2.94 -18.00 -13.72
CA TYR A 167 1.57 -17.55 -13.44
C TYR A 167 1.51 -16.61 -12.23
N SER A 168 2.15 -16.99 -11.11
CA SER A 168 2.21 -16.15 -9.90
C SER A 168 2.84 -14.79 -10.17
N CYS A 169 3.97 -14.74 -10.88
CA CYS A 169 4.63 -13.50 -11.27
C CYS A 169 3.73 -12.65 -12.20
N THR A 170 3.04 -13.29 -13.14
CA THR A 170 2.08 -12.61 -14.02
C THR A 170 0.95 -12.00 -13.20
N GLN A 171 0.37 -12.72 -12.25
CA GLN A 171 -0.70 -12.21 -11.39
C GLN A 171 -0.23 -11.08 -10.49
N VAL A 172 0.98 -11.16 -9.93
CA VAL A 172 1.58 -10.05 -9.18
C VAL A 172 1.72 -8.80 -10.05
N VAL A 173 2.14 -8.96 -11.32
CA VAL A 173 2.22 -7.85 -12.27
C VAL A 173 0.82 -7.35 -12.66
N VAL A 174 -0.15 -8.23 -12.89
CA VAL A 174 -1.55 -7.86 -13.20
C VAL A 174 -2.18 -7.11 -12.03
N GLN A 175 -1.96 -7.55 -10.78
CA GLN A 175 -2.38 -6.84 -9.58
C GLN A 175 -1.67 -5.48 -9.48
N ALA A 176 -0.35 -5.42 -9.70
CA ALA A 176 0.39 -4.17 -9.69
C ALA A 176 -0.08 -3.18 -10.78
N LEU A 177 -0.38 -3.67 -11.99
CA LEU A 177 -0.91 -2.88 -13.10
C LEU A 177 -2.38 -2.49 -12.86
N GLY A 178 -3.20 -3.38 -12.31
CA GLY A 178 -4.59 -3.10 -11.92
C GLY A 178 -4.71 -2.15 -10.71
N ASN A 179 -3.61 -1.95 -9.99
CA ASN A 179 -3.44 -0.97 -8.94
C ASN A 179 -2.78 0.33 -9.43
N GLN A 180 -2.27 0.38 -10.67
CA GLN A 180 -1.90 1.65 -11.30
C GLN A 180 -3.19 2.34 -11.76
N LEU A 181 -3.63 3.32 -10.97
CA LEU A 181 -4.72 4.20 -11.35
C LEU A 181 -4.13 5.39 -12.10
N ASP A 182 -4.53 5.59 -13.35
CA ASP A 182 -4.18 6.80 -14.07
C ASP A 182 -5.20 7.89 -13.70
N TYR A 183 -4.82 8.75 -12.76
CA TYR A 183 -5.70 9.83 -12.30
C TYR A 183 -6.00 10.80 -13.46
N PRO A 184 -7.29 11.11 -13.74
CA PRO A 184 -7.64 12.07 -14.77
C PRO A 184 -6.95 13.42 -14.56
N ARG A 185 -6.29 13.92 -15.61
CA ARG A 185 -5.56 15.20 -15.54
C ARG A 185 -6.41 16.34 -16.08
N PHE A 186 -6.68 17.32 -15.23
CA PHE A 186 -7.39 18.55 -15.59
C PHE A 186 -6.95 19.68 -14.64
N ARG A 187 -7.13 20.93 -15.07
CA ARG A 187 -6.83 22.11 -14.25
C ARG A 187 -8.02 22.42 -13.36
N VAL A 188 -7.74 22.84 -12.13
CA VAL A 188 -8.75 23.25 -11.14
C VAL A 188 -8.38 24.56 -10.48
N SER A 189 -9.40 25.28 -10.02
CA SER A 189 -9.25 26.35 -9.04
C SER A 189 -9.23 25.77 -7.63
N VAL A 190 -8.80 26.57 -6.64
CA VAL A 190 -8.79 26.14 -5.23
C VAL A 190 -10.18 25.70 -4.74
N PRO A 191 -11.29 26.44 -5.00
CA PRO A 191 -12.61 25.98 -4.58
C PRO A 191 -12.96 24.59 -5.13
N ILE A 192 -12.70 24.35 -6.42
CA ILE A 192 -12.96 23.04 -7.03
C ILE A 192 -12.07 21.95 -6.42
N ALA A 193 -10.80 22.26 -6.14
CA ALA A 193 -9.89 21.30 -5.50
C ALA A 193 -10.38 20.90 -4.10
N MET A 194 -10.88 21.86 -3.32
CA MET A 194 -11.42 21.58 -1.98
C MET A 194 -12.76 20.85 -2.04
N ASP A 195 -13.66 21.19 -2.97
CA ASP A 195 -14.91 20.43 -3.19
C ASP A 195 -14.59 18.95 -3.50
N LEU A 196 -13.55 18.69 -4.30
CA LEU A 196 -13.09 17.33 -4.61
C LEU A 196 -12.46 16.62 -3.41
N VAL A 197 -11.78 17.36 -2.54
CA VAL A 197 -11.24 16.83 -1.27
C VAL A 197 -12.38 16.38 -0.37
N ASP A 198 -13.44 17.17 -0.23
CA ASP A 198 -14.60 16.82 0.60
C ASP A 198 -15.31 15.57 0.06
N ASP A 199 -15.62 15.55 -1.24
CA ASP A 199 -16.21 14.40 -1.92
C ASP A 199 -15.35 13.13 -1.76
N PHE A 200 -14.03 13.29 -1.79
CA PHE A 200 -13.09 12.20 -1.58
C PHE A 200 -13.09 11.69 -0.13
N LEU A 201 -12.97 12.58 0.86
CA LEU A 201 -12.93 12.22 2.27
C LEU A 201 -14.24 11.55 2.74
N ASP A 202 -15.36 11.89 2.11
CA ASP A 202 -16.65 11.24 2.35
C ASP A 202 -16.74 9.86 1.70
N ALA A 203 -16.07 9.65 0.56
CA ALA A 203 -16.04 8.37 -0.15
C ALA A 203 -14.92 7.42 0.34
N ALA A 204 -13.93 7.92 1.08
CA ALA A 204 -12.74 7.19 1.48
C ALA A 204 -13.07 6.09 2.52
N PRO A 205 -12.74 4.81 2.25
CA PRO A 205 -12.97 3.73 3.22
C PRO A 205 -12.07 3.81 4.46
N ASN A 206 -10.93 4.50 4.39
CA ASN A 206 -10.10 4.84 5.54
C ASN A 206 -9.86 6.36 5.55
N ARG A 207 -10.78 7.09 6.19
CA ARG A 207 -10.77 8.56 6.25
C ARG A 207 -9.53 9.15 6.95
N PRO A 208 -9.04 8.64 8.09
CA PRO A 208 -7.78 9.11 8.69
C PRO A 208 -6.59 9.12 7.71
N ASP A 209 -6.31 7.97 7.09
CA ASP A 209 -5.22 7.83 6.13
C ASP A 209 -5.41 8.73 4.90
N ALA A 210 -6.65 8.89 4.44
CA ALA A 210 -6.98 9.82 3.37
C ALA A 210 -6.72 11.27 3.77
N MET A 211 -7.09 11.67 4.99
CA MET A 211 -6.89 13.01 5.53
C MET A 211 -5.38 13.33 5.65
N GLU A 212 -4.58 12.39 6.16
CA GLU A 212 -3.13 12.55 6.24
C GLU A 212 -2.51 12.76 4.85
N ALA A 213 -2.96 12.04 3.82
CA ALA A 213 -2.49 12.23 2.45
C ALA A 213 -2.84 13.63 1.90
N VAL A 214 -4.07 14.11 2.15
CA VAL A 214 -4.50 15.47 1.78
C VAL A 214 -3.65 16.53 2.46
N VAL A 215 -3.47 16.42 3.79
CA VAL A 215 -2.68 17.38 4.57
C VAL A 215 -1.22 17.38 4.13
N THR A 216 -0.65 16.21 3.86
CA THR A 216 0.73 16.07 3.35
C THR A 216 0.92 16.78 2.01
N ALA A 217 0.01 16.57 1.06
CA ALA A 217 0.06 17.21 -0.24
C ALA A 217 -0.05 18.74 -0.14
N ALA A 218 -0.91 19.25 0.74
CA ALA A 218 -1.05 20.68 0.94
C ALA A 218 0.17 21.29 1.64
N ALA A 219 0.70 20.62 2.66
CA ALA A 219 1.92 21.02 3.34
C ALA A 219 3.10 21.10 2.35
N ARG A 220 3.21 20.15 1.42
CA ARG A 220 4.23 20.19 0.36
C ARG A 220 4.05 21.37 -0.58
N THR A 221 2.82 21.65 -0.98
CA THR A 221 2.49 22.80 -1.83
C THR A 221 2.90 24.11 -1.15
N LEU A 222 2.65 24.24 0.16
CA LEU A 222 3.05 25.39 0.96
C LEU A 222 4.57 25.49 1.15
N ALA A 223 5.24 24.37 1.45
CA ALA A 223 6.64 24.33 1.84
C ALA A 223 7.59 24.88 0.76
N ILE A 224 7.23 24.75 -0.53
CA ILE A 224 7.97 25.28 -1.68
C ILE A 224 8.13 26.82 -1.61
N ARG A 225 7.28 27.53 -0.86
CA ARG A 225 7.29 28.99 -0.74
C ARG A 225 7.82 29.52 0.58
N LEU A 226 8.20 28.64 1.49
CA LEU A 226 8.88 29.04 2.72
C LEU A 226 10.28 29.56 2.37
N GLY A 227 10.76 30.56 3.11
CA GLY A 227 12.05 31.20 2.85
C GLY A 227 13.24 30.23 2.89
N ASN A 228 13.09 29.13 3.64
CA ASN A 228 13.90 27.92 3.58
C ASN A 228 12.96 26.78 3.14
N PRO A 229 13.11 26.21 1.94
CA PRO A 229 12.25 25.12 1.48
C PRO A 229 12.40 23.92 2.41
N LEU A 230 11.31 23.54 3.08
CA LEU A 230 11.28 22.35 3.91
C LEU A 230 10.85 21.16 3.08
N LYS A 231 11.48 20.02 3.31
CA LYS A 231 11.05 18.73 2.77
C LYS A 231 9.94 18.19 3.65
N VAL A 232 8.84 17.77 3.03
CA VAL A 232 7.67 17.23 3.74
C VAL A 232 7.71 15.71 3.68
N VAL A 233 7.72 15.07 4.85
CA VAL A 233 7.82 13.61 5.02
C VAL A 233 6.64 13.14 5.86
N ARG A 234 5.85 12.21 5.32
CA ARG A 234 4.79 11.53 6.08
C ARG A 234 5.35 10.27 6.74
N GLY A 235 4.93 10.02 7.98
CA GLY A 235 5.24 8.80 8.73
C GLY A 235 4.68 7.55 8.05
N ASP A 236 5.27 6.39 8.33
CA ASP A 236 4.73 5.09 7.89
C ASP A 236 3.46 4.80 8.71
N THR A 237 2.35 4.46 8.05
CA THR A 237 1.09 4.04 8.69
C THR A 237 1.24 2.87 9.66
N ASN A 238 2.37 2.14 9.60
CA ASN A 238 2.69 1.03 10.51
C ASN A 238 3.58 1.42 11.70
N ALA A 239 4.07 2.67 11.77
CA ALA A 239 4.83 3.20 12.89
C ALA A 239 3.93 4.11 13.72
N PRO A 240 3.66 3.81 15.01
CA PRO A 240 2.81 4.64 15.85
C PRO A 240 3.60 5.89 16.30
N ASP A 241 3.71 6.87 15.41
CA ASP A 241 4.21 8.21 15.71
C ASP A 241 3.03 9.18 15.77
N PRO A 242 2.78 9.89 16.88
CA PRO A 242 1.71 10.88 16.97
C PRO A 242 1.94 12.19 16.21
N ILE A 243 2.91 12.21 15.29
CA ILE A 243 3.12 13.30 14.35
C ILE A 243 3.14 12.66 12.96
N ASP A 244 2.01 12.72 12.27
CA ASP A 244 1.84 12.09 10.96
C ASP A 244 2.74 12.66 9.87
N VAL A 245 3.03 13.97 9.93
CA VAL A 245 3.83 14.67 8.91
C VAL A 245 4.92 15.51 9.57
N LEU A 246 6.16 15.31 9.15
CA LEU A 246 7.30 16.13 9.55
C LEU A 246 7.74 17.03 8.40
N LEU A 247 8.00 18.29 8.72
CA LEU A 247 8.72 19.21 7.87
C LEU A 247 10.17 19.19 8.32
N VAL A 248 11.06 18.79 7.43
CA VAL A 248 12.50 18.66 7.70
C VAL A 248 13.29 19.66 6.88
N ASP A 249 14.37 20.18 7.46
CA ASP A 249 15.27 21.10 6.79
C ASP A 249 16.24 20.39 5.82
N ASP A 250 17.12 21.16 5.18
CA ASP A 250 18.14 20.63 4.25
C ASP A 250 19.17 19.71 4.92
N ALA A 251 19.27 19.73 6.25
CA ALA A 251 20.11 18.84 7.04
C ALA A 251 19.36 17.56 7.49
N ASP A 252 18.15 17.33 6.96
CA ASP A 252 17.21 16.27 7.37
C ASP A 252 16.87 16.33 8.88
N MET A 253 16.94 17.52 9.50
CA MET A 253 16.52 17.73 10.88
C MET A 253 15.04 18.13 10.95
N PRO A 254 14.25 17.57 11.87
CA PRO A 254 12.87 18.00 12.09
C PRO A 254 12.80 19.48 12.49
N ASP A 255 12.03 20.27 11.74
CA ASP A 255 11.76 21.67 12.04
C ASP A 255 10.38 21.82 12.71
N SER A 256 9.38 21.20 12.11
CA SER A 256 7.98 21.26 12.57
C SER A 256 7.20 20.01 12.21
N GLY A 257 6.07 19.80 12.88
CA GLY A 257 5.21 18.63 12.71
C GLY A 257 3.76 18.97 12.42
N ILE A 258 3.03 18.05 11.81
CA ILE A 258 1.58 18.09 11.67
C ILE A 258 1.02 16.76 12.16
N GLU A 259 0.08 16.84 13.08
CA GLU A 259 -0.77 15.73 13.52
C GLU A 259 -2.14 15.87 12.88
N VAL A 260 -2.70 14.76 12.39
CA VAL A 260 -3.99 14.70 11.74
C VAL A 260 -4.90 13.74 12.49
N THR A 261 -6.07 14.21 12.90
CA THR A 261 -7.08 13.37 13.55
C THR A 261 -8.44 13.61 12.93
N ASP A 262 -9.17 12.53 12.67
CA ASP A 262 -10.56 12.59 12.20
C ASP A 262 -11.56 12.79 13.35
N ALA A 263 -11.11 12.64 14.60
CA ALA A 263 -11.89 12.88 15.82
C ALA A 263 -11.65 14.29 16.38
N GLU A 264 -12.64 14.79 17.13
CA GLU A 264 -12.48 16.00 17.94
C GLU A 264 -11.27 15.88 18.88
N LEU A 265 -10.49 16.95 18.98
CA LEU A 265 -9.31 17.00 19.81
C LEU A 265 -9.69 16.94 21.29
N THR A 266 -8.99 16.07 22.03
CA THR A 266 -9.15 15.92 23.47
C THR A 266 -7.91 16.40 24.21
N THR A 267 -8.06 16.76 25.48
CA THR A 267 -6.92 17.12 26.34
C THR A 267 -5.90 15.98 26.43
N ALA A 268 -6.37 14.73 26.46
CA ALA A 268 -5.52 13.55 26.55
C ALA A 268 -4.64 13.40 25.30
N LYS A 269 -5.20 13.56 24.09
CA LYS A 269 -4.44 13.48 22.83
C LYS A 269 -3.27 14.48 22.82
N LEU A 270 -3.50 15.73 23.25
CA LEU A 270 -2.41 16.71 23.33
C LEU A 270 -1.36 16.36 24.40
N ARG A 271 -1.82 16.04 25.61
CA ARG A 271 -0.94 15.80 26.76
C ARG A 271 -0.11 14.53 26.63
N ASP A 272 -0.74 13.46 26.15
CA ASP A 272 -0.21 12.11 26.22
C ASP A 272 0.45 11.69 24.90
N GLU A 273 0.17 12.39 23.79
CA GLU A 273 0.67 12.03 22.46
C GLU A 273 1.42 13.19 21.78
N VAL A 274 0.75 14.30 21.44
CA VAL A 274 1.34 15.38 20.63
C VAL A 274 2.53 16.06 21.32
N ILE A 275 2.36 16.53 22.56
CA ILE A 275 3.43 17.23 23.30
C ILE A 275 4.65 16.32 23.53
N PRO A 276 4.49 15.07 24.01
CA PRO A 276 5.59 14.13 24.10
C PRO A 276 6.29 13.87 22.76
N ALA A 277 5.53 13.72 21.66
CA ALA A 277 6.11 13.52 20.34
C ALA A 277 6.91 14.74 19.87
N MET A 278 6.45 15.96 20.16
CA MET A 278 7.22 17.18 19.87
C MET A 278 8.58 17.18 20.58
N PHE A 279 8.62 16.78 21.86
CA PHE A 279 9.89 16.64 22.59
C PHE A 279 10.77 15.55 22.00
N HIS A 280 10.18 14.41 21.61
CA HIS A 280 10.91 13.30 21.02
C HIS A 280 11.60 13.70 19.71
N HIS A 281 10.89 14.42 18.85
CA HIS A 281 11.40 14.90 17.56
C HIS A 281 12.25 16.17 17.66
N GLY A 282 12.28 16.82 18.83
CA GLY A 282 13.00 18.08 19.04
C GLY A 282 12.38 19.27 18.30
N ILE A 283 11.08 19.19 17.94
CA ILE A 283 10.37 20.25 17.24
C ILE A 283 9.73 21.23 18.24
N SER A 284 9.83 22.53 17.92
CA SER A 284 9.21 23.60 18.72
C SER A 284 7.83 23.98 18.21
N ARG A 285 7.44 23.50 17.02
CA ARG A 285 6.15 23.85 16.41
C ARG A 285 5.43 22.63 15.87
N ALA A 286 4.15 22.53 16.21
CA ALA A 286 3.24 21.55 15.62
C ALA A 286 1.92 22.20 15.20
N LEU A 287 1.30 21.61 14.19
CA LEU A 287 -0.07 21.89 13.78
C LEU A 287 -0.93 20.65 14.04
N VAL A 288 -2.11 20.82 14.62
CA VAL A 288 -3.08 19.73 14.76
C VAL A 288 -4.27 20.02 13.84
N VAL A 289 -4.49 19.15 12.86
CA VAL A 289 -5.63 19.21 11.94
C VAL A 289 -6.73 18.31 12.47
N CYS A 290 -7.87 18.89 12.85
CA CYS A 290 -9.00 18.16 13.44
C CYS A 290 -10.34 18.85 13.17
N PRO A 291 -11.49 18.16 13.34
CA PRO A 291 -12.81 18.78 13.19
C PRO A 291 -13.13 19.87 14.23
N GLY A 292 -12.34 19.98 15.30
CA GLY A 292 -12.56 20.91 16.40
C GLY A 292 -12.10 20.32 17.74
N ILE A 293 -12.24 21.11 18.81
CA ILE A 293 -11.94 20.67 20.17
C ILE A 293 -13.22 20.14 20.81
N LYS A 294 -13.14 18.98 21.46
CA LYS A 294 -14.25 18.41 22.21
C LYS A 294 -14.74 19.42 23.25
N ALA A 295 -16.05 19.71 23.25
CA ALA A 295 -16.63 20.78 24.06
C ALA A 295 -16.31 20.70 25.56
N SER A 296 -16.19 19.49 26.12
CA SER A 296 -15.81 19.28 27.54
C SER A 296 -14.37 19.65 27.86
N ASP A 297 -13.51 19.71 26.85
CA ASP A 297 -12.05 19.76 26.99
C ASP A 297 -11.49 21.14 26.61
N VAL A 298 -12.31 22.04 26.05
CA VAL A 298 -11.87 23.36 25.52
C VAL A 298 -11.01 24.13 26.51
N ALA A 299 -11.46 24.29 27.76
CA ALA A 299 -10.72 25.06 28.77
C ALA A 299 -9.38 24.39 29.14
N ASP A 300 -9.35 23.07 29.19
CA ASP A 300 -8.14 22.31 29.52
C ASP A 300 -7.15 22.31 28.36
N VAL A 301 -7.62 22.19 27.12
CA VAL A 301 -6.82 22.34 25.91
C VAL A 301 -6.20 23.73 25.83
N GLU A 302 -6.98 24.80 26.00
CA GLU A 302 -6.46 26.18 26.00
C GLU A 302 -5.41 26.40 27.08
N SER A 303 -5.63 25.87 28.28
CA SER A 303 -4.69 25.91 29.39
C SER A 303 -3.39 25.18 29.05
N LEU A 304 -3.48 23.99 28.44
CA LEU A 304 -2.35 23.17 28.05
C LEU A 304 -1.53 23.81 26.92
N LEU A 305 -2.17 24.38 25.89
CA LEU A 305 -1.50 25.13 24.82
C LEU A 305 -0.72 26.32 25.39
N ARG A 306 -1.35 27.09 26.28
CA ARG A 306 -0.70 28.23 26.94
C ARG A 306 0.48 27.80 27.80
N SER A 307 0.31 26.73 28.59
CA SER A 307 1.38 26.17 29.42
C SER A 307 2.55 25.68 28.57
N SER A 308 2.27 25.00 27.46
CA SER A 308 3.29 24.48 26.54
C SER A 308 4.13 25.60 25.93
N TYR A 309 3.47 26.68 25.50
CA TYR A 309 4.17 27.85 24.97
C TYR A 309 5.00 28.58 26.03
N LEU A 310 4.42 28.86 27.21
CA LEU A 310 5.10 29.65 28.25
C LEU A 310 6.23 28.91 28.94
N ASN A 311 6.11 27.59 29.12
CA ASN A 311 7.07 26.80 29.91
C ASN A 311 8.08 26.04 29.06
N PHE A 312 7.73 25.70 27.82
CA PHE A 312 8.56 24.84 26.96
C PHE A 312 8.83 25.45 25.57
N GLU A 313 8.37 26.68 25.31
CA GLU A 313 8.49 27.35 24.00
C GLU A 313 7.88 26.53 22.85
N GLN A 314 6.97 25.59 23.16
CA GLN A 314 6.28 24.77 22.18
C GLN A 314 5.02 25.49 21.70
N ARG A 315 4.96 25.75 20.40
CA ARG A 315 3.80 26.35 19.74
C ARG A 315 2.98 25.27 19.05
N ILE A 316 1.75 25.08 19.51
CA ILE A 316 0.79 24.16 18.89
C ILE A 316 -0.37 25.01 18.36
N ASP A 317 -0.56 25.00 17.05
CA ASP A 317 -1.71 25.64 16.39
C ASP A 317 -2.75 24.53 16.06
N ILE A 318 -4.05 24.80 16.23
CA ILE A 318 -5.14 23.84 15.91
C ILE A 318 -5.96 24.42 14.76
N VAL A 319 -6.20 23.63 13.72
CA VAL A 319 -6.95 24.04 12.53
C VAL A 319 -7.89 22.93 12.05
N ASP A 320 -8.86 23.31 11.22
CA ASP A 320 -9.70 22.39 10.47
C ASP A 320 -9.12 22.13 9.06
N ILE A 321 -9.77 21.21 8.34
CA ILE A 321 -9.39 20.89 6.96
C ILE A 321 -9.64 22.06 6.00
N ASP A 322 -10.66 22.89 6.28
CA ASP A 322 -11.00 24.06 5.46
C ASP A 322 -9.85 25.09 5.44
N THR A 323 -9.14 25.20 6.56
CA THR A 323 -7.94 26.05 6.68
C THR A 323 -6.85 25.63 5.68
N ILE A 324 -6.78 24.37 5.28
CA ILE A 324 -5.81 23.91 4.28
C ILE A 324 -6.08 24.54 2.90
N GLY A 325 -7.34 24.77 2.55
CA GLY A 325 -7.70 25.51 1.33
C GLY A 325 -7.08 26.91 1.29
N THR A 326 -6.89 27.55 2.45
CA THR A 326 -6.24 28.86 2.54
C THR A 326 -4.74 28.80 2.21
N TRP A 327 -4.08 27.67 2.40
CA TRP A 327 -2.66 27.51 2.07
C TRP A 327 -2.46 27.54 0.56
N LEU A 328 -3.43 27.01 -0.21
CA LEU A 328 -3.37 26.93 -1.67
C LEU A 328 -3.62 28.28 -2.38
N VAL A 329 -4.11 29.30 -1.67
CA VAL A 329 -4.34 30.65 -2.20
C VAL A 329 -3.28 31.68 -1.77
N LEU A 330 -2.20 31.25 -1.12
CA LEU A 330 -1.20 32.17 -0.62
C LEU A 330 -0.53 32.97 -1.75
N PRO A 331 -0.37 34.31 -1.58
CA PRO A 331 0.36 35.12 -2.52
C PRO A 331 1.78 34.59 -2.74
N GLY A 332 2.13 34.33 -3.99
CA GLY A 332 3.44 33.80 -4.37
C GLY A 332 3.42 32.33 -4.80
N LEU A 333 2.35 31.58 -4.56
CA LEU A 333 2.19 30.23 -5.12
C LEU A 333 2.04 30.26 -6.66
N PRO A 334 2.47 29.20 -7.39
CA PRO A 334 2.21 29.08 -8.82
C PRO A 334 0.72 29.16 -9.13
N ALA A 335 0.36 29.66 -10.31
CA ALA A 335 -1.04 29.69 -10.76
C ALA A 335 -1.68 28.28 -10.84
N GLU A 336 -0.86 27.24 -10.93
CA GLU A 336 -1.26 25.84 -11.01
C GLU A 336 -1.22 25.11 -9.65
N ALA A 337 -0.96 25.79 -8.54
CA ALA A 337 -0.78 25.17 -7.21
C ALA A 337 -1.95 24.27 -6.79
N ALA A 338 -3.19 24.70 -7.06
CA ALA A 338 -4.38 23.88 -6.77
C ALA A 338 -4.42 22.58 -7.59
N THR A 339 -3.90 22.63 -8.82
CA THR A 339 -3.82 21.48 -9.72
C THR A 339 -2.69 20.55 -9.30
N GLU A 340 -1.51 21.09 -8.97
CA GLU A 340 -0.38 20.33 -8.43
C GLU A 340 -0.76 19.64 -7.11
N PHE A 341 -1.44 20.34 -6.22
CA PHE A 341 -1.98 19.78 -4.97
C PHE A 341 -2.85 18.53 -5.20
N MET A 342 -3.80 18.56 -6.14
CA MET A 342 -4.63 17.39 -6.44
C MET A 342 -3.81 16.20 -6.96
N TRP A 343 -2.77 16.47 -7.75
CA TRP A 343 -1.89 15.42 -8.26
C TRP A 343 -0.98 14.86 -7.17
N ASP A 344 -0.55 15.72 -6.25
CA ASP A 344 0.23 15.32 -5.08
C ASP A 344 -0.60 14.44 -4.14
N ILE A 345 -1.91 14.68 -3.98
CA ILE A 345 -2.81 13.74 -3.27
C ILE A 345 -2.73 12.35 -3.90
N GLY A 346 -2.91 12.24 -5.22
CA GLY A 346 -2.82 10.96 -5.92
C GLY A 346 -1.47 10.27 -5.73
N SER A 347 -0.39 11.04 -5.78
CA SER A 347 0.98 10.54 -5.59
C SER A 347 1.22 10.06 -4.16
N GLU A 348 0.70 10.75 -3.14
CA GLU A 348 0.76 10.32 -1.74
C GLU A 348 -0.02 9.03 -1.51
N LEU A 349 -1.22 8.95 -2.08
CA LEU A 349 -2.05 7.76 -1.95
C LEU A 349 -1.37 6.55 -2.59
N ASP A 350 -0.77 6.71 -3.77
CA ASP A 350 0.00 5.66 -4.46
C ASP A 350 1.23 5.20 -3.67
N ALA A 351 1.86 6.10 -2.92
CA ALA A 351 3.06 5.81 -2.16
C ALA A 351 2.77 5.11 -0.83
N LEU A 352 1.76 5.56 -0.08
CA LEU A 352 1.62 5.26 1.35
C LEU A 352 0.22 4.77 1.78
N SER A 353 -0.79 4.83 0.90
CA SER A 353 -2.19 4.56 1.27
C SER A 353 -2.70 3.20 0.77
N ILE A 354 -3.85 2.79 1.30
CA ILE A 354 -4.55 1.56 0.91
C ILE A 354 -5.18 1.65 -0.49
N ASP A 355 -5.44 0.50 -1.13
CA ASP A 355 -6.10 0.43 -2.44
C ASP A 355 -7.49 1.08 -2.48
N GLY A 356 -8.25 0.95 -1.39
CA GLY A 356 -9.59 1.52 -1.29
C GLY A 356 -9.59 3.06 -1.42
N ASN A 357 -8.67 3.74 -0.75
CA ASN A 357 -8.54 5.20 -0.81
C ASN A 357 -8.07 5.67 -2.19
N ARG A 358 -7.10 4.96 -2.80
CA ARG A 358 -6.65 5.22 -4.16
C ARG A 358 -7.80 5.17 -5.17
N ARG A 359 -8.66 4.14 -5.08
CA ARG A 359 -9.84 3.99 -5.94
C ARG A 359 -10.92 5.04 -5.66
N ALA A 360 -11.12 5.41 -4.41
CA ALA A 360 -12.04 6.48 -4.03
C ALA A 360 -11.61 7.80 -4.70
N TRP A 361 -10.32 8.18 -4.57
CA TRP A 361 -9.78 9.37 -5.22
C TRP A 361 -9.93 9.35 -6.74
N HIS A 362 -9.56 8.25 -7.39
CA HIS A 362 -9.73 8.08 -8.84
C HIS A 362 -11.20 8.24 -9.27
N LYS A 363 -12.13 7.66 -8.50
CA LYS A 363 -13.56 7.76 -8.78
C LYS A 363 -14.05 9.21 -8.64
N THR A 364 -13.68 9.91 -7.57
CA THR A 364 -14.03 11.32 -7.36
C THR A 364 -13.58 12.19 -8.54
N LEU A 365 -12.32 12.06 -8.98
CA LEU A 365 -11.81 12.77 -10.15
C LEU A 365 -12.54 12.40 -11.45
N THR A 366 -12.83 11.11 -11.65
CA THR A 366 -13.53 10.62 -12.85
C THR A 366 -14.97 11.13 -12.91
N ASP A 367 -15.67 11.13 -11.78
CA ASP A 367 -17.05 11.58 -11.68
C ASP A 367 -17.14 13.09 -11.92
N HIS A 368 -16.18 13.87 -11.43
CA HIS A 368 -16.05 15.29 -11.75
C HIS A 368 -15.83 15.56 -13.24
N VAL A 369 -14.92 14.83 -13.89
CA VAL A 369 -14.71 14.99 -15.34
C VAL A 369 -15.96 14.61 -16.13
N ARG A 370 -16.68 13.55 -15.72
CA ARG A 370 -17.93 13.15 -16.38
C ARG A 370 -19.05 14.16 -16.21
N SER A 371 -19.18 14.77 -15.04
CA SER A 371 -20.22 15.75 -14.76
C SER A 371 -19.97 17.11 -15.44
N THR A 372 -18.71 17.41 -15.77
CA THR A 372 -18.31 18.66 -16.45
C THR A 372 -18.24 18.56 -17.96
N LEU A 373 -18.33 17.34 -18.54
CA LEU A 373 -18.39 17.16 -19.99
C LEU A 373 -19.74 17.64 -20.56
N PRO A 374 -19.75 18.43 -21.65
CA PRO A 374 -20.97 18.80 -22.33
C PRO A 374 -21.74 17.57 -22.82
N THR A 375 -23.05 17.56 -22.64
CA THR A 375 -23.97 16.47 -23.03
C THR A 375 -23.93 16.12 -24.53
N SER A 376 -23.28 16.96 -25.35
CA SER A 376 -23.10 16.77 -26.80
C SER A 376 -21.93 15.84 -27.18
N LEU A 377 -21.16 15.33 -26.22
CA LEU A 377 -20.03 14.42 -26.45
C LEU A 377 -20.24 13.00 -25.88
N THR A 378 -21.42 12.71 -25.32
CA THR A 378 -21.74 11.41 -24.69
C THR A 378 -22.69 10.53 -25.51
N SER A 379 -22.93 10.87 -26.79
CA SER A 379 -23.79 10.10 -27.71
C SER A 379 -23.02 9.25 -28.70
#